data_AF-A0A6I1JDP8-F1
#
_entry.id   AF-A0A6I1JDP8-F1
#
_cell.length_a   1.000
_cell.length_b   1.000
_cell.length_c   1.000
_cell.angle_alpha   90.00
_cell.angle_beta   90.00
_cell.angle_gamma   90.00
#
_symmetry.space_group_name_H-M   'P 1'
#
loop_
_entity.id
_entity.type
_entity.pdbx_description
1 polymer ?
#
loop_
_entity_poly.entity_id
_entity_poly.type
_entity_poly.pdbx_seq_one_letter_code
_entity_poly.pdbx_strand_id
1 'polypeptide(L)'
;MTDEPTKPMNPKGVQGSPKPETNEEVGTAPQLLGATDGLTAGVQPPHAAIAMHIRYEPIRTVRTAKRRTRKHTERQIQKLMASIMRFGMVVPLLVGEDFRLVSGHARLEAARRLGYNDIPVIVVAHLEDDERRALALALKRIADESEWDEPELVLELTHLVALAELEVIDAIGFDLPEIEVLIDGKGGAVDDDPADAVPEMASLVVSRLGDVWRCGNHMIYCGNALDAASYRLALAGKKAALVFTDPPYNVRIAGHVSGLGKVRHAEFAMASGEMSVDEFIAFLKAVLTLLAEHSSDGALNYVDLLLGRRLINP
;
A
#
# COMPACT_ATOMS: atom_id res chain seq x y z
N MET A 1 -72.17 19.44 -24.26
CA MET A 1 -72.06 20.74 -24.94
C MET A 1 -70.61 21.16 -24.91
N THR A 2 -69.80 21.01 -25.95
CA THR A 2 -69.91 20.34 -27.27
C THR A 2 -68.47 19.95 -27.62
N ASP A 3 -68.13 18.71 -27.99
CA ASP A 3 -68.24 18.13 -29.35
C ASP A 3 -67.60 19.05 -30.42
N GLU A 4 -66.70 18.64 -31.32
CA GLU A 4 -66.03 17.36 -31.67
C GLU A 4 -64.89 17.71 -32.70
N PRO A 5 -64.22 16.83 -33.50
CA PRO A 5 -64.14 15.36 -33.57
C PRO A 5 -62.69 14.78 -33.66
N THR A 6 -62.57 13.47 -33.96
CA THR A 6 -61.32 12.67 -34.00
C THR A 6 -60.96 12.07 -35.38
N LYS A 7 -59.71 11.58 -35.53
CA LYS A 7 -59.19 10.55 -36.50
C LYS A 7 -59.03 10.96 -37.99
N PRO A 8 -58.30 10.20 -38.87
CA PRO A 8 -57.79 8.80 -38.75
C PRO A 8 -56.32 8.46 -39.24
N MET A 9 -55.76 7.39 -38.63
CA MET A 9 -55.10 6.18 -39.21
C MET A 9 -54.07 6.19 -40.40
N ASN A 10 -52.84 5.69 -40.12
CA ASN A 10 -51.93 4.71 -40.83
C ASN A 10 -52.18 4.23 -42.31
N PRO A 11 -51.24 3.51 -42.98
CA PRO A 11 -49.75 3.53 -42.99
C PRO A 11 -49.10 3.37 -44.41
N LYS A 12 -47.84 3.82 -44.60
CA LYS A 12 -46.88 3.39 -45.68
C LYS A 12 -45.44 3.66 -45.18
N GLY A 13 -44.36 2.97 -45.55
CA GLY A 13 -44.14 1.77 -46.38
C GLY A 13 -42.62 1.56 -46.50
N VAL A 14 -42.13 0.32 -46.53
CA VAL A 14 -40.68 0.00 -46.53
C VAL A 14 -40.06 0.20 -47.92
N GLN A 15 -38.87 0.83 -48.02
CA GLN A 15 -37.71 0.40 -48.86
C GLN A 15 -36.58 1.45 -48.91
N GLY A 16 -35.33 0.98 -49.06
CA GLY A 16 -34.24 1.73 -49.71
C GLY A 16 -33.07 2.20 -48.83
N SER A 17 -32.03 1.37 -48.70
CA SER A 17 -30.72 1.79 -48.14
C SER A 17 -29.92 2.63 -49.15
N PRO A 18 -29.28 3.74 -48.75
CA PRO A 18 -28.18 4.35 -49.50
C PRO A 18 -26.83 3.72 -49.14
N LYS A 19 -25.92 3.65 -50.13
CA LYS A 19 -24.50 3.33 -49.91
C LYS A 19 -23.76 4.56 -49.34
N PRO A 20 -22.61 4.39 -48.66
CA PRO A 20 -21.76 5.51 -48.28
C PRO A 20 -20.97 6.04 -49.49
N GLU A 21 -20.95 7.36 -49.65
CA GLU A 21 -19.95 8.07 -50.45
C GLU A 21 -18.85 8.66 -49.54
N THR A 22 -17.73 9.01 -50.16
CA THR A 22 -16.39 9.10 -49.55
C THR A 22 -15.90 10.53 -49.34
N ASN A 23 -14.99 10.69 -48.36
CA ASN A 23 -14.15 11.86 -48.09
C ASN A 23 -14.89 13.16 -47.69
N GLU A 24 -14.29 14.22 -47.14
CA GLU A 24 -13.01 14.43 -46.40
C GLU A 24 -13.41 14.85 -44.94
N GLU A 25 -12.59 14.94 -43.90
CA GLU A 25 -11.12 14.92 -43.69
C GLU A 25 -10.81 14.40 -42.26
N VAL A 26 -9.58 13.96 -41.93
CA VAL A 26 -9.11 13.76 -40.53
C VAL A 26 -7.67 14.26 -40.39
N GLY A 27 -7.42 15.13 -39.41
CA GLY A 27 -6.14 15.80 -39.20
C GLY A 27 -4.97 14.84 -38.95
N THR A 28 -3.84 15.15 -39.58
CA THR A 28 -2.63 14.33 -39.62
C THR A 28 -2.02 14.14 -38.23
N ALA A 29 -2.07 12.90 -37.71
CA ALA A 29 -1.22 12.51 -36.58
C ALA A 29 0.27 12.56 -37.01
N PRO A 30 1.20 12.99 -36.14
CA PRO A 30 2.61 13.05 -36.49
C PRO A 30 3.14 11.63 -36.76
N GLN A 31 3.68 11.42 -37.96
CA GLN A 31 4.28 10.16 -38.35
C GLN A 31 5.48 9.87 -37.46
N LEU A 32 5.42 8.78 -36.67
CA LEU A 32 6.65 8.18 -36.14
C LEU A 32 7.48 7.73 -37.34
N LEU A 33 8.62 8.39 -37.58
CA LEU A 33 9.65 7.85 -38.46
C LEU A 33 10.12 6.51 -37.85
N GLY A 34 9.90 5.43 -38.60
CA GLY A 34 10.40 4.11 -38.25
C GLY A 34 11.93 4.11 -38.23
N ALA A 35 12.51 4.09 -37.03
CA ALA A 35 13.95 3.92 -36.81
C ALA A 35 14.26 2.49 -36.32
N THR A 36 13.72 1.48 -37.02
CA THR A 36 13.98 0.05 -36.76
C THR A 36 15.05 -0.55 -37.66
N ASP A 37 15.43 0.14 -38.73
CA ASP A 37 16.15 -0.43 -39.88
C ASP A 37 17.67 -0.49 -39.68
N GLY A 38 18.12 -0.80 -38.45
CA GLY A 38 19.54 -0.78 -38.08
C GLY A 38 20.02 -1.87 -37.09
N LEU A 39 19.14 -2.60 -36.40
CA LEU A 39 19.57 -3.54 -35.33
C LEU A 39 19.31 -5.03 -35.59
N THR A 40 18.62 -5.40 -36.68
CA THR A 40 18.15 -6.79 -36.91
C THR A 40 18.91 -7.53 -38.03
N ALA A 41 20.02 -6.98 -38.52
CA ALA A 41 20.86 -7.61 -39.53
C ALA A 41 21.73 -8.76 -38.96
N GLY A 42 21.12 -9.93 -38.73
CA GLY A 42 21.83 -11.22 -38.67
C GLY A 42 22.34 -11.72 -37.32
N VAL A 43 22.18 -10.98 -36.22
CA VAL A 43 22.49 -11.50 -34.87
C VAL A 43 21.34 -12.40 -34.41
N GLN A 44 21.46 -13.70 -34.64
CA GLN A 44 20.58 -14.67 -33.95
C GLN A 44 20.81 -14.59 -32.44
N PRO A 45 19.75 -14.64 -31.61
CA PRO A 45 19.94 -14.70 -30.16
C PRO A 45 20.73 -15.96 -29.79
N PRO A 46 21.78 -15.87 -28.96
CA PRO A 46 22.78 -16.94 -28.77
C PRO A 46 22.28 -18.19 -28.02
N HIS A 47 20.97 -18.31 -27.82
CA HIS A 47 20.35 -19.25 -26.88
C HIS A 47 19.45 -20.31 -27.53
N ALA A 48 19.36 -20.40 -28.86
CA ALA A 48 18.55 -21.42 -29.54
C ALA A 48 18.93 -22.88 -29.21
N ALA A 49 20.09 -23.12 -28.60
CA ALA A 49 20.60 -24.45 -28.25
C ALA A 49 21.07 -24.62 -26.78
N ILE A 50 20.92 -23.61 -25.90
CA ILE A 50 21.45 -23.66 -24.53
C ILE A 50 20.32 -23.91 -23.52
N ALA A 51 20.13 -25.17 -23.14
CA ALA A 51 19.21 -25.54 -22.07
C ALA A 51 19.78 -25.13 -20.70
N MET A 52 19.16 -24.13 -20.06
CA MET A 52 19.46 -23.77 -18.68
C MET A 52 18.59 -24.57 -17.71
N HIS A 53 19.21 -25.13 -16.67
CA HIS A 53 18.53 -25.94 -15.66
C HIS A 53 18.73 -25.35 -14.27
N ILE A 54 17.67 -25.39 -13.45
CA ILE A 54 17.75 -25.11 -12.02
C ILE A 54 18.36 -26.34 -11.34
N ARG A 55 19.38 -26.12 -10.51
CA ARG A 55 20.04 -27.13 -9.67
C ARG A 55 19.99 -26.69 -8.22
N TYR A 56 19.88 -27.62 -7.29
CA TYR A 56 20.06 -27.35 -5.86
C TYR A 56 21.48 -27.66 -5.47
N GLU A 57 22.16 -26.68 -4.87
CA GLU A 57 23.58 -26.75 -4.51
C GLU A 57 23.76 -26.33 -3.05
N PRO A 58 24.70 -26.93 -2.28
CA PRO A 58 24.92 -26.53 -0.90
C PRO A 58 25.34 -25.06 -0.81
N ILE A 59 24.65 -24.22 -0.02
CA ILE A 59 24.82 -22.75 0.02
C ILE A 59 26.26 -22.28 0.32
N ARG A 60 27.06 -23.17 0.91
CA ARG A 60 28.49 -23.03 1.22
C ARG A 60 29.40 -23.08 -0.01
N THR A 61 28.97 -23.68 -1.12
CA THR A 61 29.73 -23.68 -2.39
C THR A 61 29.63 -22.34 -3.10
N VAL A 62 28.52 -21.60 -2.90
CA VAL A 62 28.25 -20.32 -3.58
C VAL A 62 29.19 -19.22 -3.07
N ARG A 63 30.08 -18.77 -3.95
CA ARG A 63 31.11 -17.76 -3.69
C ARG A 63 30.60 -16.37 -4.07
N THR A 64 30.96 -15.35 -3.30
CA THR A 64 30.60 -13.96 -3.63
C THR A 64 31.30 -13.48 -4.91
N ALA A 65 30.69 -12.49 -5.59
CA ALA A 65 31.31 -11.86 -6.76
C ALA A 65 32.61 -11.14 -6.41
N LYS A 66 33.54 -11.03 -7.39
CA LYS A 66 34.79 -10.26 -7.26
C LYS A 66 34.56 -8.78 -6.92
N ARG A 67 33.42 -8.20 -7.34
CA ARG A 67 33.01 -6.81 -7.07
C ARG A 67 31.51 -6.75 -6.79
N ARG A 68 31.09 -6.18 -5.65
CA ARG A 68 29.68 -5.94 -5.31
C ARG A 68 29.31 -4.51 -5.71
N THR A 69 28.48 -4.35 -6.74
CA THR A 69 28.13 -3.02 -7.30
C THR A 69 26.89 -2.37 -6.68
N ARG A 70 26.09 -3.13 -5.92
CA ARG A 70 25.00 -2.59 -5.07
C ARG A 70 25.30 -2.84 -3.59
N LYS A 71 24.97 -1.86 -2.75
CA LYS A 71 24.79 -2.03 -1.32
C LYS A 71 23.33 -2.44 -1.06
N HIS A 72 23.10 -3.23 -0.03
CA HIS A 72 21.77 -3.63 0.41
C HIS A 72 21.63 -3.18 1.87
N THR A 73 20.50 -2.57 2.20
CA THR A 73 20.21 -2.13 3.57
C THR A 73 19.67 -3.30 4.38
N GLU A 74 19.78 -3.22 5.70
CA GLU A 74 19.24 -4.24 6.60
C GLU A 74 17.73 -4.44 6.37
N ARG A 75 16.96 -3.34 6.25
CA ARG A 75 15.52 -3.37 5.90
C ARG A 75 15.24 -4.15 4.61
N GLN A 76 16.06 -3.98 3.56
CA GLN A 76 15.89 -4.71 2.31
C GLN A 76 16.15 -6.22 2.47
N ILE A 77 17.13 -6.60 3.30
CA ILE A 77 17.39 -8.01 3.60
C ILE A 77 16.22 -8.61 4.40
N GLN A 78 15.66 -7.88 5.36
CA GLN A 78 14.49 -8.33 6.14
C GLN A 78 13.24 -8.53 5.25
N LYS A 79 12.90 -7.56 4.36
CA LYS A 79 11.83 -7.73 3.36
C LYS A 79 12.05 -8.96 2.47
N LEU A 80 13.29 -9.20 2.01
CA LEU A 80 13.63 -10.41 1.26
C LEU A 80 13.52 -11.70 2.09
N MET A 81 13.84 -11.66 3.38
CA MET A 81 13.67 -12.81 4.29
C MET A 81 12.18 -13.14 4.47
N ALA A 82 11.32 -12.15 4.71
CA ALA A 82 9.86 -12.33 4.78
C ALA A 82 9.31 -12.92 3.48
N SER A 83 9.71 -12.37 2.33
CA SER A 83 9.35 -12.89 1.00
C SER A 83 9.77 -14.34 0.78
N ILE A 84 11.01 -14.70 1.12
CA ILE A 84 11.51 -16.09 1.02
C ILE A 84 10.83 -17.03 2.02
N MET A 85 10.47 -16.57 3.22
CA MET A 85 9.71 -17.38 4.19
C MET A 85 8.29 -17.65 3.71
N ARG A 86 7.63 -16.69 3.07
CA ARG A 86 6.24 -16.81 2.60
C ARG A 86 6.11 -17.60 1.30
N PHE A 87 6.96 -17.30 0.31
CA PHE A 87 6.84 -17.84 -1.05
C PHE A 87 7.90 -18.90 -1.39
N GLY A 88 8.88 -19.11 -0.52
CA GLY A 88 10.07 -19.89 -0.83
C GLY A 88 11.05 -19.13 -1.73
N MET A 89 12.19 -19.75 -2.03
CA MET A 89 13.19 -19.16 -2.93
C MET A 89 12.85 -19.41 -4.41
N VAL A 90 11.74 -18.84 -4.88
CA VAL A 90 11.19 -19.06 -6.22
C VAL A 90 12.14 -18.61 -7.34
N VAL A 91 12.87 -17.51 -7.14
CA VAL A 91 13.85 -17.00 -8.11
C VAL A 91 15.25 -17.54 -7.76
N PRO A 92 15.87 -18.39 -8.61
CA PRO A 92 17.21 -18.95 -8.35
C PRO A 92 18.32 -17.90 -8.34
N LEU A 93 19.46 -18.25 -7.73
CA LEU A 93 20.71 -17.50 -7.90
C LEU A 93 21.28 -17.74 -9.30
N LEU A 94 21.95 -16.74 -9.87
CA LEU A 94 22.69 -16.91 -11.12
C LEU A 94 24.18 -17.00 -10.78
N VAL A 95 24.84 -18.09 -11.16
CA VAL A 95 26.26 -18.36 -10.84
C VAL A 95 27.05 -18.75 -12.08
N GLY A 96 28.35 -18.45 -12.07
CA GLY A 96 29.30 -19.06 -13.01
C GLY A 96 29.54 -20.54 -12.70
N GLU A 97 30.23 -21.24 -13.61
CA GLU A 97 30.67 -22.63 -13.43
C GLU A 97 31.51 -22.86 -12.15
N ASP A 98 32.23 -21.83 -11.72
CA ASP A 98 33.04 -21.79 -10.50
C ASP A 98 32.25 -21.46 -9.22
N PHE A 99 30.92 -21.52 -9.31
CA PHE A 99 29.95 -21.10 -8.30
C PHE A 99 30.13 -19.65 -7.80
N ARG A 100 30.81 -18.77 -8.55
CA ARG A 100 30.84 -17.34 -8.24
C ARG A 100 29.53 -16.67 -8.67
N LEU A 101 28.99 -15.85 -7.77
CA LEU A 101 27.69 -15.23 -7.95
C LEU A 101 27.69 -14.14 -9.04
N VAL A 102 26.80 -14.28 -10.01
CA VAL A 102 26.50 -13.27 -11.06
C VAL A 102 25.35 -12.38 -10.58
N SER A 103 24.25 -12.97 -10.11
CA SER A 103 23.07 -12.26 -9.62
C SER A 103 22.43 -12.94 -8.40
N GLY A 104 21.67 -12.17 -7.61
CA GLY A 104 20.99 -12.65 -6.40
C GLY A 104 21.75 -12.42 -5.08
N HIS A 105 22.66 -11.43 -5.00
CA HIS A 105 23.48 -11.16 -3.81
C HIS A 105 22.67 -11.00 -2.51
N ALA A 106 21.58 -10.22 -2.55
CA ALA A 106 20.71 -10.02 -1.40
C ALA A 106 19.90 -11.29 -1.03
N ARG A 107 19.48 -12.08 -2.04
CA ARG A 107 18.80 -13.37 -1.84
C ARG A 107 19.71 -14.42 -1.20
N LEU A 108 20.98 -14.49 -1.61
CA LEU A 108 21.98 -15.34 -0.95
C LEU A 108 22.21 -14.93 0.52
N GLU A 109 22.23 -13.62 0.80
CA GLU A 109 22.39 -13.09 2.15
C GLU A 109 21.17 -13.41 3.04
N ALA A 110 19.96 -13.20 2.53
CA ALA A 110 18.71 -13.59 3.18
C ALA A 110 18.63 -15.10 3.45
N ALA A 111 18.88 -15.94 2.44
CA ALA A 111 18.85 -17.40 2.58
C ALA A 111 19.86 -17.93 3.61
N ARG A 112 21.05 -17.32 3.72
CA ARG A 112 22.03 -17.64 4.77
C ARG A 112 21.52 -17.31 6.17
N ARG A 113 20.86 -16.16 6.35
CA ARG A 113 20.27 -15.74 7.63
C ARG A 113 19.07 -16.62 8.02
N LEU A 114 18.33 -17.13 7.03
CA LEU A 114 17.25 -18.12 7.20
C LEU A 114 17.74 -19.57 7.39
N GLY A 115 19.04 -19.83 7.41
CA GLY A 115 19.59 -21.16 7.68
C GLY A 115 19.42 -22.19 6.56
N TYR A 116 19.26 -21.76 5.30
CA TYR A 116 19.19 -22.68 4.16
C TYR A 116 20.49 -23.48 4.02
N ASN A 117 20.38 -24.81 3.89
CA ASN A 117 21.53 -25.69 3.63
C ASN A 117 21.85 -25.78 2.13
N ASP A 118 20.82 -25.92 1.31
CA ASP A 118 20.89 -26.00 -0.16
C ASP A 118 20.07 -24.87 -0.79
N ILE A 119 20.47 -24.41 -1.97
CA ILE A 119 19.91 -23.22 -2.62
C ILE A 119 19.72 -23.46 -4.13
N PRO A 120 18.60 -23.01 -4.74
CA PRO A 120 18.41 -23.14 -6.18
C PRO A 120 19.32 -22.17 -6.93
N VAL A 121 20.07 -22.69 -7.90
CA VAL A 121 20.99 -21.95 -8.77
C VAL A 121 20.75 -22.28 -10.25
N ILE A 122 21.07 -21.33 -11.11
CA ILE A 122 21.23 -21.51 -12.56
C ILE A 122 22.70 -21.24 -12.88
N VAL A 123 23.36 -22.19 -13.55
CA VAL A 123 24.79 -22.12 -13.89
C VAL A 123 24.97 -21.61 -15.32
N VAL A 124 25.49 -20.38 -15.48
CA VAL A 124 25.82 -19.79 -16.79
C VAL A 124 27.25 -20.15 -17.20
N ALA A 125 27.51 -21.45 -17.36
CA ALA A 125 28.83 -21.97 -17.74
C ALA A 125 29.30 -21.45 -19.11
N HIS A 126 28.38 -21.22 -20.04
CA HIS A 126 28.63 -20.76 -21.42
C HIS A 126 29.13 -19.31 -21.54
N LEU A 127 29.13 -18.53 -20.45
CA LEU A 127 29.62 -17.16 -20.44
C LEU A 127 31.03 -17.09 -19.85
N GLU A 128 31.90 -16.28 -20.43
CA GLU A 128 33.23 -15.97 -19.87
C GLU A 128 33.15 -15.03 -18.66
N ASP A 129 34.23 -14.89 -17.87
CA ASP A 129 34.22 -14.05 -16.66
C ASP A 129 33.87 -12.58 -16.95
N ASP A 130 34.27 -12.07 -18.12
CA ASP A 130 33.97 -10.71 -18.58
C ASP A 130 32.49 -10.55 -18.94
N GLU A 131 31.91 -11.52 -19.64
CA GLU A 131 30.49 -11.54 -20.00
C GLU A 131 29.60 -11.72 -18.76
N ARG A 132 30.00 -12.58 -17.81
CA ARG A 132 29.34 -12.73 -16.50
C ARG A 132 29.31 -11.39 -15.75
N ARG A 133 30.40 -10.60 -15.80
CA ARG A 133 30.44 -9.26 -15.18
C ARG A 133 29.58 -8.24 -15.92
N ALA A 134 29.54 -8.28 -17.25
CA ALA A 134 28.66 -7.44 -18.07
C ALA A 134 27.17 -7.75 -17.81
N LEU A 135 26.78 -9.03 -17.82
CA LEU A 135 25.43 -9.49 -17.48
C LEU A 135 25.03 -9.10 -16.05
N ALA A 136 25.95 -9.22 -15.09
CA ALA A 136 25.72 -8.77 -13.72
C ALA A 136 25.46 -7.25 -13.61
N LEU A 137 25.97 -6.42 -14.52
CA LEU A 137 25.64 -5.00 -14.59
C LEU A 137 24.31 -4.76 -15.32
N ALA A 138 24.10 -5.41 -16.47
CA ALA A 138 22.88 -5.29 -17.27
C ALA A 138 21.61 -5.62 -16.47
N LEU A 139 21.59 -6.78 -15.78
CA LEU A 139 20.47 -7.22 -14.93
C LEU A 139 20.14 -6.25 -13.78
N LYS A 140 21.08 -5.36 -13.42
CA LYS A 140 20.84 -4.31 -12.43
C LYS A 140 20.30 -3.06 -13.12
N ARG A 141 21.02 -2.55 -14.13
CA ARG A 141 20.66 -1.28 -14.78
C ARG A 141 19.29 -1.34 -15.46
N ILE A 142 18.97 -2.44 -16.15
CA ILE A 142 17.67 -2.60 -16.83
C ILE A 142 16.53 -2.66 -15.79
N ALA A 143 16.76 -3.25 -14.61
CA ALA A 143 15.80 -3.25 -13.51
C ALA A 143 15.72 -1.91 -12.75
N ASP A 144 16.62 -0.96 -13.02
CA ASP A 144 16.55 0.44 -12.54
C ASP A 144 15.87 1.37 -13.58
N GLU A 145 15.44 0.82 -14.73
CA GLU A 145 14.75 1.55 -15.81
C GLU A 145 13.24 1.26 -15.87
N SER A 146 12.74 0.35 -15.03
CA SER A 146 11.31 0.09 -14.84
C SER A 146 10.70 1.01 -13.80
N GLU A 147 9.56 1.61 -14.12
CA GLU A 147 8.72 2.39 -13.22
C GLU A 147 7.42 1.63 -12.92
N TRP A 148 6.72 2.00 -11.85
CA TRP A 148 5.41 1.41 -11.52
C TRP A 148 4.30 2.09 -12.33
N ASP A 149 3.37 1.29 -12.86
CA ASP A 149 2.04 1.79 -13.23
C ASP A 149 1.26 2.01 -11.92
N GLU A 150 1.28 3.24 -11.39
CA GLU A 150 0.65 3.56 -10.12
C GLU A 150 -0.86 3.23 -10.06
N PRO A 151 -1.69 3.53 -11.08
CA PRO A 151 -3.08 3.06 -11.14
C PRO A 151 -3.24 1.55 -10.91
N GLU A 152 -2.54 0.72 -11.68
CA GLU A 152 -2.65 -0.75 -11.59
C GLU A 152 -2.05 -1.28 -10.28
N LEU A 153 -0.96 -0.67 -9.79
CA LEU A 153 -0.34 -1.03 -8.52
C LEU A 153 -1.30 -0.78 -7.34
N VAL A 154 -2.01 0.35 -7.31
CA VAL A 154 -2.98 0.65 -6.24
C VAL A 154 -4.15 -0.34 -6.25
N LEU A 155 -4.65 -0.72 -7.43
CA LEU A 155 -5.70 -1.73 -7.56
C LEU A 155 -5.26 -3.09 -7.00
N GLU A 156 -4.07 -3.57 -7.40
CA GLU A 156 -3.52 -4.84 -6.93
C GLU A 156 -3.22 -4.81 -5.42
N LEU A 157 -2.62 -3.75 -4.90
CA LEU A 157 -2.36 -3.59 -3.46
C LEU A 157 -3.68 -3.57 -2.66
N THR A 158 -4.71 -2.88 -3.15
CA THR A 158 -6.03 -2.85 -2.51
C THR A 158 -6.65 -4.24 -2.45
N HIS A 159 -6.57 -5.01 -3.55
CA HIS A 159 -7.03 -6.39 -3.59
C HIS A 159 -6.27 -7.30 -2.62
N LEU A 160 -4.93 -7.20 -2.60
CA LEU A 160 -4.08 -8.00 -1.73
C LEU A 160 -4.31 -7.68 -0.25
N VAL A 161 -4.45 -6.41 0.14
CA VAL A 161 -4.75 -6.00 1.52
C VAL A 161 -6.13 -6.52 1.95
N ALA A 162 -7.15 -6.41 1.10
CA ALA A 162 -8.50 -6.91 1.41
C ALA A 162 -8.57 -8.44 1.61
N LEU A 163 -7.61 -9.20 1.06
CA LEU A 163 -7.50 -10.65 1.21
C LEU A 163 -6.59 -11.11 2.35
N ALA A 164 -5.79 -10.22 2.95
CA ALA A 164 -4.61 -10.62 3.70
C ALA A 164 -4.64 -10.26 5.19
N GLU A 165 -4.10 -11.19 5.99
CA GLU A 165 -3.50 -10.84 7.28
C GLU A 165 -2.19 -10.07 7.04
N LEU A 166 -1.82 -9.18 7.98
CA LEU A 166 -0.70 -8.23 7.87
C LEU A 166 0.66 -8.85 7.44
N GLU A 167 0.86 -10.16 7.64
CA GLU A 167 2.09 -10.88 7.27
C GLU A 167 2.36 -10.92 5.75
N VAL A 168 1.35 -10.71 4.89
CA VAL A 168 1.55 -10.66 3.43
C VAL A 168 2.27 -9.38 3.00
N ILE A 169 2.04 -8.25 3.69
CA ILE A 169 2.57 -6.92 3.32
C ILE A 169 4.12 -6.92 3.34
N ASP A 170 4.70 -7.39 4.44
CA ASP A 170 6.16 -7.50 4.57
C ASP A 170 6.77 -8.44 3.50
N ALA A 171 6.02 -9.47 3.09
CA ALA A 171 6.47 -10.48 2.14
C ALA A 171 6.43 -10.02 0.66
N ILE A 172 5.54 -9.09 0.30
CA ILE A 172 5.53 -8.45 -1.03
C ILE A 172 6.55 -7.30 -1.14
N GLY A 173 7.16 -6.90 -0.03
CA GLY A 173 8.25 -5.92 -0.01
C GLY A 173 7.80 -4.45 0.03
N PHE A 174 6.52 -4.20 0.30
CA PHE A 174 6.00 -2.89 0.69
C PHE A 174 6.02 -2.76 2.23
N ASP A 175 5.84 -1.56 2.76
CA ASP A 175 5.51 -1.35 4.18
C ASP A 175 4.05 -0.88 4.31
N LEU A 176 3.33 -1.20 5.40
CA LEU A 176 1.92 -0.80 5.53
C LEU A 176 1.69 0.73 5.35
N PRO A 177 2.47 1.64 5.95
CA PRO A 177 2.31 3.09 5.72
C PRO A 177 2.66 3.56 4.30
N GLU A 178 3.40 2.76 3.53
CA GLU A 178 3.68 3.03 2.11
C GLU A 178 2.45 2.66 1.27
N ILE A 179 1.78 1.54 1.59
CA ILE A 179 0.52 1.13 0.96
C ILE A 179 -0.60 2.12 1.31
N GLU A 180 -0.76 2.49 2.58
CA GLU A 180 -1.74 3.49 3.02
C GLU A 180 -1.58 4.81 2.25
N VAL A 181 -0.36 5.34 2.13
CA VAL A 181 -0.11 6.57 1.35
C VAL A 181 -0.37 6.40 -0.15
N LEU A 182 -0.15 5.21 -0.73
CA LEU A 182 -0.46 4.94 -2.14
C LEU A 182 -1.98 4.83 -2.38
N ILE A 183 -2.72 4.24 -1.43
CA ILE A 183 -4.17 4.12 -1.47
C ILE A 183 -4.80 5.49 -1.18
N ASP A 184 -4.51 6.14 -0.05
CA ASP A 184 -5.09 7.44 0.34
C ASP A 184 -4.66 8.59 -0.59
N GLY A 185 -3.44 8.54 -1.11
CA GLY A 185 -2.92 9.50 -2.10
C GLY A 185 -3.69 9.47 -3.43
N LYS A 186 -4.41 8.37 -3.68
CA LYS A 186 -5.54 8.30 -4.58
C LYS A 186 -6.77 7.84 -3.80
N GLY A 187 -7.34 8.76 -3.04
CA GLY A 187 -8.79 8.96 -3.03
C GLY A 187 -9.27 9.00 -4.48
N GLY A 188 -9.42 7.82 -5.08
CA GLY A 188 -9.96 7.63 -6.40
C GLY A 188 -11.41 8.08 -6.37
N ALA A 189 -11.99 8.27 -7.55
CA ALA A 189 -13.37 8.68 -7.68
C ALA A 189 -14.35 7.57 -7.19
N VAL A 190 -14.45 7.40 -5.87
CA VAL A 190 -15.75 7.49 -5.22
C VAL A 190 -16.36 8.79 -5.75
N ASP A 191 -17.58 8.72 -6.26
CA ASP A 191 -18.32 9.91 -6.67
C ASP A 191 -18.34 10.85 -5.47
N ASP A 192 -17.63 12.00 -5.56
CA ASP A 192 -17.40 12.93 -4.44
C ASP A 192 -18.78 13.36 -3.94
N ASP A 193 -19.28 12.75 -2.85
CA ASP A 193 -20.56 13.16 -2.29
C ASP A 193 -20.39 14.62 -1.88
N PRO A 194 -21.23 15.56 -2.36
CA PRO A 194 -21.14 16.95 -1.93
C PRO A 194 -21.26 17.12 -0.40
N ALA A 195 -21.70 16.10 0.34
CA ALA A 195 -21.68 16.02 1.80
C ALA A 195 -20.27 15.73 2.40
N ASP A 196 -19.39 15.04 1.69
CA ASP A 196 -18.01 14.70 2.11
C ASP A 196 -17.00 15.81 1.77
N ALA A 197 -17.42 16.83 1.01
CA ALA A 197 -16.63 18.00 0.67
C ALA A 197 -16.22 18.81 1.92
N VAL A 198 -15.02 18.55 2.44
CA VAL A 198 -14.47 19.24 3.61
C VAL A 198 -14.21 20.72 3.30
N PRO A 199 -14.84 21.68 4.00
CA PRO A 199 -14.59 23.10 3.76
C PRO A 199 -13.16 23.50 4.17
N GLU A 200 -12.62 24.56 3.56
CA GLU A 200 -11.32 25.11 3.96
C GLU A 200 -11.26 25.36 5.47
N MET A 201 -10.20 24.82 6.11
CA MET A 201 -10.06 24.88 7.55
C MET A 201 -9.91 26.33 8.02
N ALA A 202 -10.94 26.84 8.69
CA ALA A 202 -10.93 28.20 9.23
C ALA A 202 -9.77 28.38 10.23
N SER A 203 -8.99 29.45 10.05
CA SER A 203 -7.81 29.74 10.88
C SER A 203 -8.12 30.14 12.32
N LEU A 204 -9.39 30.40 12.64
CA LEU A 204 -9.86 30.74 13.98
C LEU A 204 -10.42 29.51 14.70
N VAL A 205 -9.70 29.02 15.71
CA VAL A 205 -10.21 28.00 16.64
C VAL A 205 -11.29 28.62 17.52
N VAL A 206 -12.55 28.26 17.27
CA VAL A 206 -13.72 28.78 18.01
C VAL A 206 -14.11 27.92 19.21
N SER A 207 -13.89 26.60 19.14
CA SER A 207 -14.25 25.64 20.19
C SER A 207 -13.30 25.70 21.39
N ARG A 208 -13.87 25.61 22.59
CA ARG A 208 -13.18 25.57 23.88
C ARG A 208 -13.67 24.40 24.72
N LEU A 209 -12.84 23.95 25.66
CA LEU A 209 -13.23 22.93 26.65
C LEU A 209 -14.47 23.39 27.41
N GLY A 210 -15.51 22.56 27.43
CA GLY A 210 -16.83 22.87 27.99
C GLY A 210 -17.90 23.23 26.94
N ASP A 211 -17.52 23.54 25.69
CA ASP A 211 -18.49 23.89 24.66
C ASP A 211 -19.33 22.68 24.22
N VAL A 212 -20.65 22.89 24.15
CA VAL A 212 -21.65 21.93 23.68
C VAL A 212 -22.28 22.47 22.40
N TRP A 213 -22.11 21.74 21.29
CA TRP A 213 -22.65 22.09 19.97
C TRP A 213 -23.77 21.12 19.60
N ARG A 214 -24.91 21.64 19.15
CA ARG A 214 -26.06 20.85 18.72
C ARG A 214 -26.25 20.93 17.21
N CYS A 215 -25.99 19.83 16.52
CA CYS A 215 -26.16 19.68 15.08
C CYS A 215 -27.43 18.88 14.81
N GLY A 216 -28.59 19.54 14.94
CA GLY A 216 -29.91 18.91 14.81
C GLY A 216 -30.18 17.87 15.91
N ASN A 217 -30.09 16.59 15.54
CA ASN A 217 -30.20 15.44 16.46
C ASN A 217 -28.86 15.01 17.07
N HIS A 218 -27.74 15.47 16.50
CA HIS A 218 -26.39 15.14 16.96
C HIS A 218 -25.91 16.14 18.01
N MET A 219 -25.04 15.66 18.91
CA MET A 219 -24.42 16.46 19.96
C MET A 219 -22.90 16.30 19.86
N ILE A 220 -22.17 17.40 19.90
CA ILE A 220 -20.70 17.42 19.95
C ILE A 220 -20.30 18.16 21.22
N TYR A 221 -19.43 17.56 22.01
CA TYR A 221 -18.94 18.15 23.26
C TYR A 221 -17.42 18.21 23.26
N CYS A 222 -16.85 19.40 23.45
CA CYS A 222 -15.42 19.56 23.66
C CYS A 222 -15.12 19.28 25.13
N GLY A 223 -14.67 18.05 25.43
CA GLY A 223 -14.58 17.51 26.79
C GLY A 223 -13.29 16.79 27.11
N ASN A 224 -13.24 16.20 28.31
CA ASN A 224 -12.18 15.30 28.74
C ASN A 224 -12.74 13.89 28.97
N ALA A 225 -12.26 12.89 28.23
CA ALA A 225 -12.70 11.50 28.37
C ALA A 225 -12.36 10.84 29.72
N LEU A 226 -11.50 11.46 30.54
CA LEU A 226 -11.23 11.08 31.93
C LEU A 226 -12.25 11.64 32.94
N ASP A 227 -13.12 12.56 32.52
CA ASP A 227 -14.13 13.18 33.40
C ASP A 227 -15.53 12.59 33.15
N ALA A 228 -16.12 12.01 34.20
CA ALA A 228 -17.50 11.51 34.21
C ALA A 228 -18.56 12.60 33.89
N ALA A 229 -18.24 13.89 34.05
CA ALA A 229 -19.11 14.99 33.60
C ALA A 229 -19.24 15.06 32.08
N SER A 230 -18.18 14.73 31.34
CA SER A 230 -18.15 14.81 29.88
C SER A 230 -19.21 13.92 29.24
N TYR A 231 -19.32 12.68 29.70
CA TYR A 231 -20.28 11.71 29.18
C TYR A 231 -21.73 12.11 29.48
N ARG A 232 -21.99 12.62 30.69
CA ARG A 232 -23.33 13.12 31.08
C ARG A 232 -23.78 14.30 30.22
N LEU A 233 -22.87 15.20 29.87
CA LEU A 233 -23.11 16.34 28.97
C LEU A 233 -23.31 15.87 27.53
N ALA A 234 -22.38 15.09 26.98
CA ALA A 234 -22.42 14.62 25.59
C ALA A 234 -23.66 13.76 25.28
N LEU A 235 -24.03 12.85 26.19
CA LEU A 235 -25.17 11.94 26.02
C LEU A 235 -26.51 12.53 26.49
N ALA A 236 -26.50 13.73 27.09
CA ALA A 236 -27.67 14.38 27.69
C ALA A 236 -28.50 13.44 28.59
N GLY A 237 -27.82 12.64 29.42
CA GLY A 237 -28.44 11.66 30.33
C GLY A 237 -28.90 10.35 29.69
N LYS A 238 -28.69 10.13 28.38
CA LYS A 238 -28.90 8.82 27.73
C LYS A 238 -27.70 7.90 27.96
N LYS A 239 -27.86 6.62 27.58
CA LYS A 239 -26.78 5.62 27.51
C LYS A 239 -26.48 5.25 26.06
N ALA A 240 -25.21 4.98 25.74
CA ALA A 240 -24.77 4.56 24.42
C ALA A 240 -25.04 3.06 24.19
N ALA A 241 -25.63 2.69 23.05
CA ALA A 241 -25.75 1.28 22.63
C ALA A 241 -24.54 0.80 21.81
N LEU A 242 -23.75 1.75 21.31
CA LEU A 242 -22.59 1.56 20.45
C LEU A 242 -21.61 2.70 20.70
N VAL A 243 -20.33 2.35 20.86
CA VAL A 243 -19.21 3.29 21.01
C VAL A 243 -18.17 2.95 19.95
N PHE A 244 -17.66 3.98 19.28
CA PHE A 244 -16.40 3.95 18.53
C PHE A 244 -15.47 4.97 19.18
N THR A 245 -14.24 4.59 19.49
CA THR A 245 -13.26 5.50 20.10
C THR A 245 -11.84 5.15 19.65
N ASP A 246 -11.05 6.19 19.43
CA ASP A 246 -9.63 6.14 19.13
C ASP A 246 -8.85 6.93 20.21
N PRO A 247 -8.40 6.27 21.30
CA PRO A 247 -7.63 6.91 22.35
C PRO A 247 -6.17 7.14 21.92
N PRO A 248 -5.53 8.23 22.38
CA PRO A 248 -4.12 8.52 22.06
C PRO A 248 -3.17 7.42 22.54
N TYR A 249 -2.23 7.00 21.69
CA TYR A 249 -1.39 5.80 21.90
C TYR A 249 -0.15 5.97 22.79
N ASN A 250 0.01 7.11 23.48
CA ASN A 250 1.22 7.43 24.25
C ASN A 250 2.50 7.40 23.38
N VAL A 251 2.41 7.99 22.18
CA VAL A 251 3.52 8.20 21.24
C VAL A 251 3.54 9.67 20.83
N ARG A 252 4.75 10.26 20.77
CA ARG A 252 4.91 11.66 20.33
C ARG A 252 4.49 11.83 18.88
N ILE A 253 3.67 12.83 18.59
CA ILE A 253 3.27 13.19 17.23
C ILE A 253 4.49 13.58 16.40
N ALA A 254 5.41 14.37 16.98
CA ALA A 254 6.66 14.76 16.35
C ALA A 254 7.54 13.55 16.02
N GLY A 255 7.64 13.23 14.72
CA GLY A 255 8.47 12.16 14.18
C GLY A 255 7.77 10.80 13.99
N HIS A 256 6.49 10.68 14.36
CA HIS A 256 5.72 9.43 14.17
C HIS A 256 4.45 9.61 13.32
N VAL A 257 3.93 10.84 13.17
CA VAL A 257 2.77 11.13 12.29
C VAL A 257 3.23 11.52 10.88
N SER A 258 2.39 11.23 9.88
CA SER A 258 2.65 11.39 8.44
C SER A 258 2.78 12.87 8.01
N GLY A 259 3.19 13.08 6.75
CA GLY A 259 3.37 14.42 6.15
C GLY A 259 4.82 14.83 5.84
N LEU A 260 5.81 13.94 6.03
CA LEU A 260 7.24 14.16 5.69
C LEU A 260 7.83 15.47 6.29
N GLY A 261 7.28 15.94 7.41
CA GLY A 261 7.66 17.20 8.06
C GLY A 261 7.16 18.48 7.37
N LYS A 262 6.38 18.38 6.28
CA LYS A 262 5.71 19.50 5.61
C LYS A 262 4.55 20.06 6.44
N VAL A 263 3.77 19.16 7.04
CA VAL A 263 2.72 19.49 8.00
C VAL A 263 3.26 19.19 9.41
N ARG A 264 2.99 20.09 10.36
CA ARG A 264 3.35 19.92 11.77
C ARG A 264 2.09 20.04 12.61
N HIS A 265 1.68 18.92 13.19
CA HIS A 265 0.59 18.87 14.14
C HIS A 265 1.11 19.20 15.54
N ALA A 266 0.25 19.78 16.39
CA ALA A 266 0.56 19.92 17.82
C ALA A 266 0.49 18.54 18.49
N GLU A 267 1.25 18.35 19.59
CA GLU A 267 1.15 17.16 20.43
C GLU A 267 -0.25 17.06 21.08
N PHE A 268 -0.68 15.84 21.45
CA PHE A 268 -1.89 15.66 22.23
C PHE A 268 -1.74 16.30 23.62
N ALA A 269 -2.86 16.67 24.25
CA ALA A 269 -2.86 17.26 25.59
C ALA A 269 -2.36 16.30 26.69
N MET A 270 -2.40 14.99 26.42
CA MET A 270 -1.95 13.90 27.29
C MET A 270 -1.81 12.61 26.45
N ALA A 271 -1.04 11.65 26.95
CA ALA A 271 -0.68 10.41 26.26
C ALA A 271 -0.03 10.68 24.89
N SER A 272 0.98 11.55 24.89
CA SER A 272 1.86 11.88 23.76
C SER A 272 3.31 11.42 24.03
N GLY A 273 3.49 10.31 24.76
CA GLY A 273 4.79 9.70 25.04
C GLY A 273 5.46 10.16 26.34
N GLU A 274 4.69 10.74 27.27
CA GLU A 274 5.12 11.10 28.62
C GLU A 274 4.83 10.04 29.68
N MET A 275 3.87 9.13 29.43
CA MET A 275 3.45 8.12 30.41
C MET A 275 4.33 6.87 30.37
N SER A 276 4.57 6.25 31.53
CA SER A 276 5.05 4.86 31.61
C SER A 276 3.97 3.85 31.18
N VAL A 277 4.33 2.57 31.05
CA VAL A 277 3.40 1.49 30.70
C VAL A 277 2.26 1.38 31.72
N ASP A 278 2.57 1.44 33.02
CA ASP A 278 1.55 1.32 34.08
C ASP A 278 0.62 2.55 34.13
N GLU A 279 1.17 3.76 33.93
CA GLU A 279 0.39 5.00 33.85
C GLU A 279 -0.53 4.99 32.62
N PHE A 280 -0.05 4.52 31.47
CA PHE A 280 -0.87 4.42 30.26
C PHE A 280 -1.96 3.34 30.37
N ILE A 281 -1.66 2.20 31.01
CA ILE A 281 -2.67 1.19 31.36
C ILE A 281 -3.73 1.77 32.31
N ALA A 282 -3.33 2.58 33.30
CA ALA A 282 -4.26 3.25 34.20
C ALA A 282 -5.13 4.30 33.48
N PHE A 283 -4.54 5.08 32.57
CA PHE A 283 -5.22 6.04 31.71
C PHE A 283 -6.30 5.37 30.85
N LEU A 284 -5.95 4.30 30.11
CA LEU A 284 -6.91 3.57 29.29
C LEU A 284 -8.01 2.93 30.14
N LYS A 285 -7.66 2.31 31.29
CA LYS A 285 -8.67 1.75 32.22
C LYS A 285 -9.66 2.80 32.71
N ALA A 286 -9.22 4.02 33.01
CA ALA A 286 -10.12 5.09 33.45
C ALA A 286 -11.14 5.47 32.35
N VAL A 287 -10.68 5.70 31.11
CA VAL A 287 -11.55 6.01 29.97
C VAL A 287 -12.53 4.86 29.68
N LEU A 288 -12.03 3.62 29.58
CA LEU A 288 -12.85 2.45 29.28
C LEU A 288 -13.89 2.14 30.36
N THR A 289 -13.59 2.40 31.63
CA THR A 289 -14.55 2.28 32.73
C THR A 289 -15.70 3.27 32.55
N LEU A 290 -15.40 4.54 32.27
CA LEU A 290 -16.41 5.58 32.07
C LEU A 290 -17.28 5.31 30.82
N LEU A 291 -16.69 4.79 29.74
CA LEU A 291 -17.42 4.36 28.55
C LEU A 291 -18.41 3.23 28.87
N ALA A 292 -17.98 2.21 29.62
CA ALA A 292 -18.85 1.12 30.05
C ALA A 292 -19.99 1.61 30.97
N GLU A 293 -19.70 2.46 31.95
CA GLU A 293 -20.70 3.05 32.86
C GLU A 293 -21.79 3.84 32.12
N HIS A 294 -21.41 4.56 31.06
CA HIS A 294 -22.31 5.38 30.24
C HIS A 294 -22.89 4.63 29.03
N SER A 295 -22.60 3.35 28.87
CA SER A 295 -23.21 2.47 27.87
C SER A 295 -24.43 1.72 28.42
N SER A 296 -25.29 1.20 27.55
CA SER A 296 -26.39 0.30 27.94
C SER A 296 -25.87 -1.12 28.17
N ASP A 297 -26.65 -1.94 28.86
CA ASP A 297 -26.37 -3.39 28.88
C ASP A 297 -26.41 -3.95 27.45
N GLY A 298 -25.51 -4.90 27.16
CA GLY A 298 -25.30 -5.45 25.82
C GLY A 298 -24.70 -4.49 24.77
N ALA A 299 -24.23 -3.29 25.14
CA ALA A 299 -23.62 -2.34 24.21
C ALA A 299 -22.27 -2.82 23.65
N LEU A 300 -21.99 -2.49 22.38
CA LEU A 300 -20.72 -2.77 21.73
C LEU A 300 -19.76 -1.58 21.87
N ASN A 301 -18.52 -1.83 22.28
CA ASN A 301 -17.47 -0.82 22.42
C ASN A 301 -16.30 -1.19 21.50
N TYR A 302 -16.19 -0.50 20.37
CA TYR A 302 -15.06 -0.58 19.46
C TYR A 302 -14.01 0.44 19.87
N VAL A 303 -12.83 -0.04 20.23
CA VAL A 303 -11.71 0.75 20.71
C VAL A 303 -10.53 0.46 19.79
N ASP A 304 -10.09 1.45 19.02
CA ASP A 304 -8.88 1.30 18.22
C ASP A 304 -7.66 1.37 19.13
N LEU A 305 -6.71 0.45 18.95
CA LEU A 305 -5.52 0.33 19.79
C LEU A 305 -4.36 -0.20 18.95
N LEU A 306 -3.48 0.71 18.54
CA LEU A 306 -2.20 0.39 17.91
C LEU A 306 -1.25 -0.28 18.91
N LEU A 307 -1.42 -1.59 19.08
CA LEU A 307 -0.53 -2.46 19.86
C LEU A 307 0.80 -2.67 19.12
N GLY A 308 1.69 -1.69 19.22
CA GLY A 308 3.06 -1.80 18.73
C GLY A 308 3.76 -3.04 19.28
N ARG A 309 4.32 -3.88 18.38
CA ARG A 309 4.90 -5.22 18.61
C ARG A 309 6.15 -5.27 19.53
N ARG A 310 6.35 -4.29 20.44
CA ARG A 310 7.55 -4.11 21.29
C ARG A 310 7.36 -4.38 22.79
N LEU A 311 6.14 -4.69 23.26
CA LEU A 311 5.86 -4.96 24.69
C LEU A 311 5.64 -6.44 25.04
N ILE A 312 5.89 -7.36 24.10
CA ILE A 312 5.85 -8.82 24.38
C ILE A 312 7.16 -9.46 23.91
N ASN A 313 8.12 -9.51 24.82
CA ASN A 313 9.15 -10.55 24.84
C ASN A 313 9.52 -10.79 26.32
N PRO A 314 9.51 -12.05 26.82
CA PRO A 314 9.78 -12.37 28.22
C PRO A 314 11.26 -12.27 28.61
#